data_AF-A0A2E1P817-F1
#
_entry.id   AF-A0A2E1P817-F1
#
_cell.length_a   1.000
_cell.length_b   1.000
_cell.length_c   1.000
_cell.angle_alpha   90.00
_cell.angle_beta   90.00
_cell.angle_gamma   90.00
#
_symmetry.space_group_name_H-M   'P 1'
#
loop_
_entity.id
_entity.type
_entity.pdbx_description
1 polymer ?
#
loop_
_entity_poly.entity_id
_entity_poly.type
_entity_poly.pdbx_seq_one_letter_code
_entity_poly.pdbx_strand_id
1 'polypeptide(L)'
;MRNFKKGYSSDKHYCLSSLGWKFYVSDGDKKINISSKILNHIDEKNILELNQPYKLVELFKIDELKKNKYNDHFLLIENKKIKNWESLTIKDNSSIKIDLTKNLQHEDQEINIIYFFNAMLSPLFHKLFNTQLKSLLKSHIFNRRYTKLYIVCVADNPRSAKISKLLEKLRLNRNKNIQIEFINNCTYEFEGIKKVFEVSKKSNNSYIMYFHGKGISHLKTKILFLRHPYEVLSFNRVIKNWKKNLEWFTRVKNMNKLGLLNSDGWMLFNFWWAKSSYLNKLEPPLKTNDRYYYENWISRLPIKKNLSVDGNINHFSKNNDRKLKYLNTIDTCINIIYSTKLKKYNIGTTCHVGAKDMIYLGIHEFLYLPWYRLIKILNILLRKQKL
;
A
#
# COMPACT_ATOMS: atom_id res chain seq x y z
N MET A 1 12.84 -9.05 52.97
CA MET A 1 12.76 -8.57 51.58
C MET A 1 11.49 -7.73 51.41
N ARG A 2 11.63 -6.39 51.34
CA ARG A 2 10.50 -5.47 51.13
C ARG A 2 10.22 -5.37 49.62
N ASN A 3 9.02 -5.76 49.21
CA ASN A 3 8.53 -5.59 47.84
C ASN A 3 8.36 -4.09 47.54
N PHE A 4 9.27 -3.54 46.74
CA PHE A 4 9.09 -2.23 46.11
C PHE A 4 7.95 -2.31 45.09
N LYS A 5 6.74 -1.88 45.50
CA LYS A 5 5.68 -1.49 44.55
C LYS A 5 6.18 -0.27 43.77
N LYS A 6 6.70 -0.53 42.57
CA LYS A 6 7.04 0.48 41.56
C LYS A 6 5.82 1.38 41.31
N GLY A 7 5.87 2.62 41.78
CA GLY A 7 4.87 3.68 41.53
C GLY A 7 4.90 4.18 40.07
N TYR A 8 4.49 3.33 39.12
CA TYR A 8 4.68 3.54 37.68
C TYR A 8 3.39 3.90 36.90
N SER A 9 2.28 4.17 37.58
CA SER A 9 0.96 4.22 36.92
C SER A 9 0.44 5.61 36.53
N SER A 10 0.84 6.70 37.21
CA SER A 10 0.29 8.04 36.92
C SER A 10 0.88 8.67 35.64
N ASP A 11 2.18 8.54 35.45
CA ASP A 11 2.91 9.34 34.46
C ASP A 11 2.69 8.84 33.03
N LYS A 12 2.59 7.52 32.84
CA LYS A 12 2.29 6.92 31.52
C LYS A 12 0.87 7.28 31.03
N HIS A 13 -0.09 7.39 31.94
CA HIS A 13 -1.47 7.72 31.62
C HIS A 13 -1.63 9.16 31.14
N TYR A 14 -0.89 10.08 31.75
CA TYR A 14 -0.78 11.46 31.30
C TYR A 14 -0.12 11.55 29.93
N CYS A 15 0.85 10.67 29.63
CA CYS A 15 1.57 10.65 28.37
C CYS A 15 0.65 10.36 27.16
N LEU A 16 -0.17 9.30 27.17
CA LEU A 16 -1.02 9.00 26.00
C LEU A 16 -2.11 10.06 25.73
N SER A 17 -2.77 10.54 26.78
CA SER A 17 -3.85 11.52 26.66
C SER A 17 -3.32 12.90 26.21
N SER A 18 -2.17 13.32 26.74
CA SER A 18 -1.46 14.53 26.28
C SER A 18 -0.97 14.39 24.83
N LEU A 19 -0.57 13.18 24.40
CA LEU A 19 -0.21 12.86 23.01
C LEU A 19 -1.42 12.66 22.07
N GLY A 20 -2.62 12.48 22.63
CA GLY A 20 -3.88 12.38 21.89
C GLY A 20 -4.21 10.99 21.34
N TRP A 21 -3.50 9.95 21.77
CA TRP A 21 -3.75 8.57 21.37
C TRP A 21 -4.99 8.00 22.06
N LYS A 22 -5.85 7.35 21.29
CA LYS A 22 -7.02 6.62 21.78
C LYS A 22 -7.08 5.24 21.16
N PHE A 23 -7.37 4.26 21.98
CA PHE A 23 -7.40 2.86 21.61
C PHE A 23 -8.76 2.26 21.94
N TYR A 24 -9.31 1.50 21.00
CA TYR A 24 -10.61 0.90 21.15
C TYR A 24 -10.63 -0.53 20.64
N VAL A 25 -11.34 -1.40 21.36
CA VAL A 25 -11.76 -2.69 20.81
C VAL A 25 -13.19 -2.51 20.30
N SER A 26 -13.45 -2.98 19.09
CA SER A 26 -14.77 -2.88 18.47
C SER A 26 -15.13 -4.17 17.77
N ASP A 27 -16.43 -4.44 17.70
CA ASP A 27 -17.03 -5.55 16.96
C ASP A 27 -17.80 -5.08 15.70
N GLY A 28 -17.68 -3.78 15.37
CA GLY A 28 -18.37 -3.13 14.25
C GLY A 28 -19.50 -2.21 14.71
N ASP A 29 -20.28 -2.64 15.70
CA ASP A 29 -21.44 -1.91 16.21
C ASP A 29 -21.12 -1.18 17.51
N LYS A 30 -20.39 -1.85 18.41
CA LYS A 30 -19.96 -1.29 19.69
C LYS A 30 -18.46 -0.99 19.66
N LYS A 31 -18.08 0.08 20.35
CA LYS A 31 -16.68 0.54 20.48
C LYS A 31 -16.37 0.79 21.96
N ILE A 32 -15.43 0.02 22.52
CA ILE A 32 -15.04 0.10 23.93
C ILE A 32 -13.65 0.70 24.03
N ASN A 33 -13.52 1.77 24.83
CA ASN A 33 -12.24 2.43 25.05
C ASN A 33 -11.34 1.58 25.97
N ILE A 34 -10.15 1.23 25.48
CA ILE A 34 -9.16 0.43 26.20
C ILE A 34 -7.86 1.19 26.47
N SER A 35 -7.87 2.52 26.33
CA SER A 35 -6.65 3.34 26.40
C SER A 35 -5.91 3.23 27.74
N SER A 36 -6.60 2.93 28.84
CA SER A 36 -5.96 2.63 30.13
C SER A 36 -5.34 1.23 30.16
N LYS A 37 -6.07 0.23 29.68
CA LYS A 37 -5.64 -1.17 29.69
C LYS A 37 -4.43 -1.42 28.79
N ILE A 38 -4.31 -0.67 27.69
CA ILE A 38 -3.22 -0.85 26.73
C ILE A 38 -1.86 -0.35 27.23
N LEU A 39 -1.81 0.46 28.29
CA LEU A 39 -0.56 1.00 28.83
C LEU A 39 0.43 -0.07 29.29
N ASN A 40 -0.07 -1.23 29.71
CA ASN A 40 0.76 -2.37 30.12
C ASN A 40 1.51 -3.00 28.94
N HIS A 41 1.14 -2.66 27.71
CA HIS A 41 1.76 -3.13 26.47
C HIS A 41 2.62 -2.07 25.79
N ILE A 42 2.86 -0.94 26.48
CA ILE A 42 3.67 0.16 25.98
C ILE A 42 4.97 0.25 26.79
N ASP A 43 6.09 0.09 26.07
CA ASP A 43 7.42 0.16 26.66
C ASP A 43 7.80 1.60 27.06
N GLU A 44 8.98 1.75 27.65
CA GLU A 44 9.53 3.05 28.07
C GLU A 44 9.86 3.98 26.89
N LYS A 45 9.97 3.45 25.67
CA LYS A 45 10.24 4.19 24.43
C LYS A 45 8.95 4.57 23.70
N ASN A 46 7.79 4.43 24.36
CA ASN A 46 6.47 4.66 23.78
C ASN A 46 6.18 3.76 22.58
N ILE A 47 6.69 2.53 22.60
CA ILE A 47 6.39 1.52 21.59
C ILE A 47 5.29 0.61 22.11
N LEU A 48 4.17 0.59 21.42
CA LEU A 48 3.12 -0.40 21.60
C LEU A 48 3.50 -1.66 20.83
N GLU A 49 3.56 -2.81 21.52
CA GLU A 49 3.82 -4.09 20.88
C GLU A 49 2.79 -5.14 21.32
N LEU A 50 2.08 -5.72 20.35
CA LEU A 50 1.16 -6.84 20.54
C LEU A 50 1.58 -7.96 19.59
N ASN A 51 2.01 -9.09 20.14
CA ASN A 51 2.53 -10.23 19.38
C ASN A 51 1.53 -11.38 19.37
N GLN A 52 1.27 -11.95 18.20
CA GLN A 52 0.38 -13.12 18.03
C GLN A 52 0.92 -14.38 18.74
N PRO A 53 0.03 -15.32 19.12
CA PRO A 53 -1.41 -15.22 19.01
C PRO A 53 -2.03 -14.52 20.23
N TYR A 54 -3.04 -13.67 20.00
CA TYR A 54 -3.83 -13.07 21.07
C TYR A 54 -5.28 -12.87 20.63
N LYS A 55 -6.19 -12.83 21.60
CA LYS A 55 -7.57 -12.38 21.40
C LYS A 55 -7.80 -11.09 22.17
N LEU A 56 -8.18 -10.02 21.48
CA LEU A 56 -8.33 -8.68 22.07
C LEU A 56 -9.26 -8.66 23.29
N VAL A 57 -10.39 -9.38 23.22
CA VAL A 57 -11.38 -9.42 24.28
C VAL A 57 -10.86 -10.10 25.54
N GLU A 58 -10.07 -11.16 25.38
CA GLU A 58 -9.43 -11.88 26.49
C GLU A 58 -8.27 -11.06 27.05
N LEU A 59 -7.41 -10.54 26.16
CA LEU A 59 -6.24 -9.73 26.49
C LEU A 59 -6.61 -8.52 27.35
N PHE A 60 -7.70 -7.84 27.00
CA PHE A 60 -8.15 -6.64 27.69
C PHE A 60 -9.33 -6.88 28.64
N LYS A 61 -9.71 -8.13 28.93
CA LYS A 61 -10.80 -8.49 29.84
C LYS A 61 -12.08 -7.66 29.57
N ILE A 62 -12.66 -7.82 28.39
CA ILE A 62 -13.81 -7.03 27.91
C ILE A 62 -15.08 -7.89 27.87
N ASP A 63 -15.72 -8.08 29.03
CA ASP A 63 -16.87 -8.99 29.14
C ASP A 63 -18.07 -8.57 28.27
N GLU A 64 -18.21 -7.27 28.03
CA GLU A 64 -19.28 -6.70 27.22
C GLU A 64 -19.30 -7.18 25.76
N LEU A 65 -18.15 -7.58 25.21
CA LEU A 65 -18.05 -8.09 23.83
C LEU A 65 -17.99 -9.62 23.76
N LYS A 66 -17.86 -10.31 24.91
CA LYS A 66 -17.79 -11.78 24.94
C LYS A 66 -19.08 -12.46 24.47
N LYS A 67 -20.23 -11.80 24.65
CA LYS A 67 -21.54 -12.37 24.31
C LYS A 67 -21.80 -12.45 22.81
N ASN A 68 -21.04 -11.69 22.01
CA ASN A 68 -21.25 -11.61 20.56
C ASN A 68 -20.32 -12.60 19.84
N LYS A 69 -20.66 -13.90 19.91
CA LYS A 69 -19.82 -15.00 19.39
C LYS A 69 -19.58 -14.95 17.87
N TYR A 70 -20.35 -14.14 17.14
CA TYR A 70 -20.33 -14.08 15.68
C TYR A 70 -19.59 -12.87 15.09
N ASN A 71 -19.18 -11.90 15.92
CA ASN A 71 -18.50 -10.71 15.44
C ASN A 71 -16.98 -10.82 15.57
N ASP A 72 -16.28 -10.53 14.48
CA ASP A 72 -14.83 -10.39 14.48
C ASP A 72 -14.45 -9.10 15.21
N HIS A 73 -13.70 -9.21 16.31
CA HIS A 73 -13.17 -8.05 17.01
C HIS A 73 -12.01 -7.43 16.25
N PHE A 74 -11.79 -6.14 16.47
CA PHE A 74 -10.63 -5.43 15.93
C PHE A 74 -10.18 -4.31 16.85
N LEU A 75 -8.90 -3.98 16.76
CA LEU A 75 -8.30 -2.83 17.44
C LEU A 75 -8.40 -1.62 16.50
N LEU A 76 -8.98 -0.54 17.01
CA LEU A 76 -9.06 0.77 16.35
C LEU A 76 -8.16 1.76 17.10
N ILE A 77 -7.24 2.37 16.36
CA ILE A 77 -6.26 3.33 16.88
C ILE A 77 -6.51 4.70 16.25
N GLU A 78 -6.73 5.70 17.09
CA GLU A 78 -7.03 7.07 16.68
C GLU A 78 -6.07 8.06 17.32
N ASN A 79 -5.67 9.09 16.57
CA ASN A 79 -4.98 10.25 17.09
C ASN A 79 -5.36 11.50 16.28
N LYS A 80 -6.02 12.46 16.92
CA LYS A 80 -6.45 13.71 16.27
C LYS A 80 -5.38 14.82 16.27
N LYS A 81 -4.34 14.67 17.09
CA LYS A 81 -3.25 15.66 17.24
C LYS A 81 -2.15 15.49 16.19
N ILE A 82 -2.02 14.30 15.60
CA ILE A 82 -1.05 14.02 14.54
C ILE A 82 -1.68 14.32 13.17
N LYS A 83 -1.19 15.39 12.52
CA LYS A 83 -1.77 15.96 11.28
C LYS A 83 -2.00 14.95 10.14
N ASN A 84 -1.07 14.02 9.95
CA ASN A 84 -1.11 13.05 8.85
C ASN A 84 -1.59 11.65 9.29
N TRP A 85 -2.00 11.48 10.55
CA TRP A 85 -2.50 10.19 11.02
C TRP A 85 -3.92 9.95 10.51
N GLU A 86 -4.13 8.81 9.87
CA GLU A 86 -5.46 8.25 9.64
C GLU A 86 -5.69 7.11 10.64
N SER A 87 -6.94 6.94 11.07
CA SER A 87 -7.30 5.86 11.99
C SER A 87 -6.89 4.51 11.42
N LEU A 88 -6.27 3.69 12.26
CA LEU A 88 -5.78 2.37 11.87
C LEU A 88 -6.66 1.29 12.49
N THR A 89 -7.11 0.35 11.67
CA THR A 89 -7.89 -0.83 12.07
C THR A 89 -7.07 -2.09 11.92
N ILE A 90 -7.02 -2.92 12.96
CA ILE A 90 -6.17 -4.11 13.04
C ILE A 90 -7.06 -5.27 13.43
N LYS A 91 -7.12 -6.29 12.58
CA LYS A 91 -7.90 -7.50 12.86
C LYS A 91 -7.42 -8.13 14.18
N ASP A 92 -8.33 -8.72 14.94
CA ASP A 92 -7.95 -9.53 16.09
C ASP A 92 -6.89 -10.57 15.70
N ASN A 93 -6.02 -10.91 16.64
CA ASN A 93 -4.91 -11.82 16.41
C ASN A 93 -3.98 -11.36 15.29
N SER A 94 -3.68 -10.05 15.13
CA SER A 94 -2.71 -9.51 14.15
C SER A 94 -1.53 -8.83 14.81
N SER A 95 -0.31 -9.26 14.54
CA SER A 95 0.87 -8.69 15.20
C SER A 95 1.09 -7.22 14.85
N ILE A 96 1.39 -6.38 15.86
CA ILE A 96 1.64 -4.97 15.62
C ILE A 96 2.72 -4.38 16.54
N LYS A 97 3.55 -3.51 15.96
CA LYS A 97 4.55 -2.70 16.66
C LYS A 97 4.42 -1.24 16.23
N ILE A 98 3.91 -0.35 17.09
CA ILE A 98 3.67 1.07 16.77
C ILE A 98 4.52 2.00 17.63
N ASP A 99 5.14 2.99 16.99
CA ASP A 99 5.74 4.16 17.63
C ASP A 99 4.70 5.26 17.94
N LEU A 100 4.47 5.50 19.23
CA LEU A 100 3.49 6.48 19.72
C LEU A 100 4.11 7.87 20.00
N THR A 101 5.39 8.09 19.70
CA THR A 101 6.05 9.38 19.94
C THR A 101 5.40 10.52 19.13
N LYS A 102 5.32 11.73 19.68
CA LYS A 102 4.64 12.86 19.01
C LYS A 102 5.26 13.21 17.66
N ASN A 103 6.58 13.36 17.65
CA ASN A 103 7.34 13.92 16.54
C ASN A 103 8.26 12.86 15.95
N LEU A 104 7.78 12.16 14.91
CA LEU A 104 8.65 11.30 14.10
C LEU A 104 9.31 12.11 12.99
N GLN A 105 10.64 12.21 13.08
CA GLN A 105 11.48 12.73 12.02
C GLN A 105 11.42 11.78 10.83
N HIS A 106 10.83 12.24 9.73
CA HIS A 106 10.74 11.47 8.49
C HIS A 106 11.19 12.28 7.27
N GLU A 107 11.71 13.50 7.45
CA GLU A 107 12.15 14.37 6.34
C GLU A 107 13.41 13.83 5.66
N ASP A 108 14.25 13.11 6.41
CA ASP A 108 15.53 12.57 5.93
C ASP A 108 15.43 11.22 5.23
N GLN A 109 14.28 10.53 5.31
CA GLN A 109 14.15 9.23 4.64
C GLN A 109 13.99 9.39 3.13
N GLU A 110 14.86 8.69 2.40
CA GLU A 110 14.85 8.67 0.94
C GLU A 110 13.58 7.98 0.41
N ILE A 111 12.93 8.62 -0.55
CA ILE A 111 11.79 8.07 -1.28
C ILE A 111 12.19 7.91 -2.75
N ASN A 112 12.30 6.66 -3.18
CA ASN A 112 12.53 6.29 -4.56
C ASN A 112 11.18 5.97 -5.22
N ILE A 113 10.80 6.76 -6.21
CA ILE A 113 9.54 6.62 -6.95
C ILE A 113 9.85 5.89 -8.25
N ILE A 114 9.24 4.73 -8.47
CA ILE A 114 9.36 3.98 -9.73
C ILE A 114 8.02 4.08 -10.44
N TYR A 115 8.01 4.80 -11.55
CA TYR A 115 6.86 4.94 -12.43
C TYR A 115 7.06 4.09 -13.67
N PHE A 116 6.34 2.98 -13.73
CA PHE A 116 6.34 2.11 -14.90
C PHE A 116 5.24 2.52 -15.88
N PHE A 117 5.54 2.58 -17.17
CA PHE A 117 4.57 2.99 -18.18
C PHE A 117 4.76 2.26 -19.51
N ASN A 118 3.75 1.52 -19.95
CA ASN A 118 3.76 0.89 -21.27
C ASN A 118 2.99 1.73 -22.31
N ALA A 119 3.73 2.49 -23.11
CA ALA A 119 3.18 3.36 -24.13
C ALA A 119 2.66 2.62 -25.36
N MET A 120 3.02 1.34 -25.52
CA MET A 120 2.58 0.51 -26.66
C MET A 120 1.10 0.09 -26.53
N LEU A 121 0.53 0.13 -25.33
CA LEU A 121 -0.84 -0.35 -25.06
C LEU A 121 -1.96 0.59 -25.54
N SER A 122 -1.67 1.87 -25.78
CA SER A 122 -2.71 2.85 -26.14
C SER A 122 -2.18 3.94 -27.06
N PRO A 123 -2.94 4.38 -28.08
CA PRO A 123 -2.58 5.57 -28.88
C PRO A 123 -2.69 6.87 -28.06
N LEU A 124 -3.48 6.86 -26.99
CA LEU A 124 -3.67 8.00 -26.09
C LEU A 124 -2.68 8.01 -24.92
N PHE A 125 -1.63 7.17 -24.97
CA PHE A 125 -0.62 7.03 -23.91
C PHE A 125 -0.10 8.39 -23.40
N HIS A 126 0.20 9.31 -24.31
CA HIS A 126 0.74 10.62 -24.02
C HIS A 126 -0.17 11.48 -23.12
N LYS A 127 -1.50 11.33 -23.24
CA LYS A 127 -2.48 12.04 -22.39
C LYS A 127 -2.47 11.49 -20.96
N LEU A 128 -2.45 10.16 -20.81
CA LEU A 128 -2.36 9.53 -19.48
C LEU A 128 -1.03 9.84 -18.81
N PHE A 129 0.07 9.65 -19.53
CA PHE A 129 1.42 9.94 -19.03
C PHE A 129 1.54 11.37 -18.51
N ASN A 130 1.12 12.35 -19.32
CA ASN A 130 1.12 13.77 -18.94
C ASN A 130 0.21 14.03 -17.74
N THR A 131 -0.98 13.42 -17.69
CA THR A 131 -1.93 13.64 -16.59
C THR A 131 -1.39 13.06 -15.28
N GLN A 132 -0.87 11.84 -15.29
CA GLN A 132 -0.30 11.19 -14.10
C GLN A 132 0.94 11.94 -13.60
N LEU A 133 1.85 12.36 -14.49
CA LEU A 133 3.01 13.17 -14.09
C LEU A 133 2.60 14.53 -13.51
N LYS A 134 1.64 15.24 -14.12
CA LYS A 134 1.11 16.48 -13.55
C LYS A 134 0.48 16.23 -12.17
N SER A 135 -0.26 15.14 -12.00
CA SER A 135 -0.80 14.76 -10.68
C SER A 135 0.30 14.46 -9.67
N LEU A 136 1.39 13.80 -10.08
CA LEU A 136 2.55 13.54 -9.22
C LEU A 136 3.24 14.84 -8.80
N LEU A 137 3.49 15.77 -9.73
CA LEU A 137 4.06 17.08 -9.42
C LEU A 137 3.18 17.87 -8.45
N LYS A 138 1.86 17.87 -8.68
CA LYS A 138 0.88 18.52 -7.79
C LYS A 138 0.74 17.86 -6.41
N SER A 139 1.28 16.65 -6.21
CA SER A 139 1.29 16.01 -4.89
C SER A 139 2.34 16.63 -3.94
N HIS A 140 3.24 17.47 -4.46
CA HIS A 140 4.34 18.09 -3.73
C HIS A 140 5.32 17.08 -3.10
N ILE A 141 5.35 15.82 -3.55
CA ILE A 141 6.30 14.82 -3.04
C ILE A 141 7.76 15.17 -3.37
N PHE A 142 7.98 15.94 -4.44
CA PHE A 142 9.29 16.46 -4.83
C PHE A 142 9.76 17.67 -4.02
N ASN A 143 8.91 18.23 -3.14
CA ASN A 143 9.35 19.26 -2.21
C ASN A 143 10.23 18.68 -1.09
N ARG A 144 10.28 17.34 -0.97
CA ARG A 144 11.19 16.66 -0.04
C ARG A 144 12.60 16.64 -0.62
N ARG A 145 13.58 16.77 0.28
CA ARG A 145 15.01 16.79 -0.05
C ARG A 145 15.49 15.51 -0.75
N TYR A 146 15.05 14.35 -0.26
CA TYR A 146 15.54 13.05 -0.72
C TYR A 146 14.47 12.27 -1.49
N THR A 147 13.98 12.83 -2.60
CA THR A 147 13.04 12.14 -3.50
C THR A 147 13.67 11.97 -4.89
N LYS A 148 13.68 10.74 -5.40
CA LYS A 148 14.11 10.41 -6.77
C LYS A 148 12.97 9.78 -7.55
N LEU A 149 12.86 10.10 -8.84
CA LEU A 149 11.89 9.52 -9.77
C LEU A 149 12.64 8.73 -10.85
N TYR A 150 12.30 7.45 -10.97
CA TYR A 150 12.73 6.58 -12.06
C TYR A 150 11.50 6.32 -12.94
N ILE A 151 11.58 6.71 -14.21
CA ILE A 151 10.54 6.49 -15.20
C ILE A 151 11.01 5.36 -16.11
N VAL A 152 10.31 4.24 -16.11
CA VAL A 152 10.60 3.09 -16.98
C VAL A 152 9.51 3.00 -18.03
N CYS A 153 9.86 3.32 -19.27
CA CYS A 153 8.92 3.43 -20.39
C CYS A 153 9.16 2.33 -21.42
N VAL A 154 8.15 1.49 -21.64
CA VAL A 154 8.12 0.59 -22.82
C VAL A 154 7.51 1.36 -23.98
N ALA A 155 8.32 1.66 -25.01
CA ALA A 155 7.96 2.52 -26.12
C ALA A 155 8.90 2.29 -27.33
N ASP A 156 8.37 2.38 -28.54
CA ASP A 156 9.17 2.47 -29.77
C ASP A 156 9.71 3.89 -30.00
N ASN A 157 10.62 4.08 -30.95
CA ASN A 157 11.29 5.35 -31.20
C ASN A 157 10.33 6.55 -31.34
N PRO A 158 9.22 6.47 -32.12
CA PRO A 158 8.28 7.59 -32.23
C PRO A 158 7.59 7.94 -30.90
N ARG A 159 7.20 6.94 -30.11
CA ARG A 159 6.56 7.17 -28.81
C ARG A 159 7.56 7.70 -27.77
N SER A 160 8.79 7.18 -27.77
CA SER A 160 9.89 7.65 -26.92
C SER A 160 10.23 9.12 -27.16
N ALA A 161 10.28 9.55 -28.43
CA ALA A 161 10.45 10.96 -28.79
C ALA A 161 9.30 11.83 -28.25
N LYS A 162 8.05 11.35 -28.36
CA LYS A 162 6.87 12.06 -27.84
C LYS A 162 6.89 12.18 -26.31
N ILE A 163 7.31 11.14 -25.59
CA ILE A 163 7.47 11.17 -24.13
C ILE A 163 8.57 12.16 -23.74
N SER A 164 9.70 12.13 -24.43
CA SER A 164 10.83 13.04 -24.18
C SER A 164 10.41 14.51 -24.32
N LYS A 165 9.67 14.84 -25.40
CA LYS A 165 9.12 16.19 -25.59
C LYS A 165 8.15 16.61 -24.49
N LEU A 166 7.36 15.68 -23.95
CA LEU A 166 6.49 15.96 -22.79
C LEU A 166 7.28 16.25 -21.52
N LEU A 167 8.34 15.48 -21.26
CA LEU A 167 9.21 15.69 -20.10
C LEU A 167 9.94 17.03 -20.17
N GLU A 168 10.43 17.40 -21.36
CA GLU A 168 11.02 18.72 -21.61
C GLU A 168 10.01 19.85 -21.35
N LYS A 169 8.78 19.73 -21.88
CA LYS A 169 7.71 20.70 -21.62
C LYS A 169 7.40 20.86 -20.13
N LEU A 170 7.51 19.77 -19.35
CA LEU A 170 7.34 19.78 -17.90
C LEU A 170 8.62 20.20 -17.15
N ARG A 171 9.71 20.52 -17.86
CA ARG A 171 11.03 20.87 -17.32
C ARG A 171 11.64 19.80 -16.41
N LEU A 172 11.31 18.53 -16.66
CA LEU A 172 11.76 17.39 -15.85
C LEU A 172 13.09 16.79 -16.30
N ASN A 173 13.44 16.96 -17.58
CA ASN A 173 14.67 16.43 -18.17
C ASN A 173 15.97 17.01 -17.58
N ARG A 174 15.91 18.21 -16.99
CA ARG A 174 17.07 18.87 -16.36
C ARG A 174 17.25 18.51 -14.88
N ASN A 175 16.31 17.77 -14.29
CA ASN A 175 16.33 17.44 -12.88
C ASN A 175 17.16 16.16 -12.67
N LYS A 176 18.31 16.28 -11.98
CA LYS A 176 19.20 15.15 -11.66
C LYS A 176 18.53 14.04 -10.82
N ASN A 177 17.43 14.37 -10.13
CA ASN A 177 16.65 13.41 -9.37
C ASN A 177 15.64 12.63 -10.23
N ILE A 178 15.58 12.89 -11.54
CA ILE A 178 14.69 12.20 -12.48
C ILE A 178 15.54 11.42 -13.47
N GLN A 179 15.32 10.11 -13.53
CA GLN A 179 15.93 9.21 -14.49
C GLN A 179 14.85 8.62 -15.38
N ILE A 180 15.13 8.49 -16.67
CA ILE A 180 14.23 7.85 -17.62
C ILE A 180 14.97 6.78 -18.42
N GLU A 181 14.30 5.64 -18.59
CA GLU A 181 14.75 4.52 -19.39
C GLU A 181 13.68 4.17 -20.41
N PHE A 182 14.09 4.05 -21.68
CA PHE A 182 13.22 3.62 -22.79
C PHE A 182 13.57 2.19 -23.19
N ILE A 183 12.54 1.36 -23.37
CA ILE A 183 12.68 -0.06 -23.66
C ILE A 183 11.81 -0.39 -24.87
N ASN A 184 12.44 -0.88 -25.93
CA ASN A 184 11.77 -1.09 -27.22
C ASN A 184 10.96 -2.39 -27.29
N ASN A 185 11.09 -3.28 -26.30
CA ASN A 185 10.42 -4.58 -26.26
C ASN A 185 9.29 -4.62 -25.24
N CYS A 186 8.12 -5.14 -25.64
CA CYS A 186 6.99 -5.31 -24.74
C CYS A 186 7.25 -6.47 -23.77
N THR A 187 7.46 -6.15 -22.50
CA THR A 187 7.79 -7.11 -21.43
C THR A 187 6.79 -7.04 -20.27
N TYR A 188 5.54 -6.68 -20.57
CA TYR A 188 4.52 -6.39 -19.55
C TYR A 188 5.05 -5.41 -18.50
N GLU A 189 5.06 -5.76 -17.22
CA GLU A 189 5.52 -4.92 -16.11
C GLU A 189 6.93 -5.33 -15.60
N PHE A 190 7.59 -6.29 -16.27
CA PHE A 190 8.88 -6.84 -15.86
C PHE A 190 9.92 -5.75 -15.59
N GLU A 191 10.08 -4.80 -16.51
CA GLU A 191 11.13 -3.79 -16.43
C GLU A 191 10.87 -2.80 -15.28
N GLY A 192 9.60 -2.52 -14.99
CA GLY A 192 9.21 -1.73 -13.83
C GLY A 192 9.60 -2.42 -12.53
N ILE A 193 9.25 -3.70 -12.39
CA ILE A 193 9.56 -4.50 -11.20
C ILE A 193 11.08 -4.76 -11.07
N LYS A 194 11.76 -5.01 -12.19
CA LYS A 194 13.23 -5.11 -12.24
C LYS A 194 13.89 -3.84 -11.72
N LYS A 195 13.41 -2.65 -12.14
CA LYS A 195 13.90 -1.39 -11.62
C LYS A 195 13.67 -1.25 -10.12
N VAL A 196 12.50 -1.67 -9.60
CA VAL A 196 12.24 -1.68 -8.16
C VAL A 196 13.28 -2.53 -7.43
N PHE A 197 13.55 -3.75 -7.91
CA PHE A 197 14.56 -4.63 -7.31
C PHE A 197 15.98 -4.05 -7.38
N GLU A 198 16.38 -3.47 -8.51
CA GLU A 198 17.69 -2.82 -8.65
C GLU A 198 17.86 -1.63 -7.69
N VAL A 199 16.83 -0.78 -7.60
CA VAL A 199 16.85 0.40 -6.73
C VAL A 199 16.84 -0.01 -5.26
N SER A 200 16.11 -1.06 -4.90
CA SER A 200 16.11 -1.53 -3.52
C SER A 200 17.50 -1.96 -3.07
N LYS A 201 18.32 -2.53 -3.96
CA LYS A 201 19.67 -3.01 -3.60
C LYS A 201 20.66 -1.89 -3.26
N LYS A 202 20.37 -0.65 -3.66
CA LYS A 202 21.26 0.51 -3.44
C LYS A 202 21.23 1.04 -2.01
N SER A 203 20.13 0.84 -1.29
CA SER A 203 19.96 1.33 0.09
C SER A 203 19.01 0.41 0.85
N ASN A 204 19.32 0.07 2.10
CA ASN A 204 18.41 -0.67 2.98
C ASN A 204 17.47 0.25 3.78
N ASN A 205 17.67 1.57 3.72
CA ASN A 205 16.97 2.56 4.54
C ASN A 205 16.21 3.59 3.69
N SER A 206 15.68 3.15 2.55
CA SER A 206 14.79 3.97 1.72
C SER A 206 13.39 3.35 1.61
N TYR A 207 12.42 4.17 1.26
CA TYR A 207 11.12 3.71 0.79
C TYR A 207 11.08 3.68 -0.72
N ILE A 208 10.36 2.68 -1.24
CA ILE A 208 10.09 2.55 -2.66
C ILE A 208 8.60 2.69 -2.89
N MET A 209 8.21 3.68 -3.68
CA MET A 209 6.84 3.88 -4.14
C MET A 209 6.75 3.43 -5.60
N TYR A 210 5.92 2.44 -5.89
CA TYR A 210 5.72 1.91 -7.23
C TYR A 210 4.30 2.21 -7.71
N PHE A 211 4.20 2.71 -8.94
CA PHE A 211 2.92 2.78 -9.64
C PHE A 211 3.06 2.57 -11.14
N HIS A 212 2.03 1.99 -11.74
CA HIS A 212 1.95 1.71 -13.17
C HIS A 212 0.94 2.64 -13.86
N GLY A 213 1.22 2.99 -15.12
CA GLY A 213 0.30 3.60 -16.09
C GLY A 213 -0.95 2.79 -16.48
N LYS A 214 -1.50 1.97 -15.57
CA LYS A 214 -2.70 1.13 -15.81
C LYS A 214 -3.97 1.97 -15.81
N GLY A 215 -4.16 2.83 -16.82
CA GLY A 215 -5.30 3.78 -16.87
C GLY A 215 -6.10 3.81 -18.17
N ILE A 216 -5.52 3.34 -19.29
CA ILE A 216 -6.18 3.29 -20.60
C ILE A 216 -6.17 1.89 -21.23
N SER A 217 -5.37 0.94 -20.72
CA SER A 217 -5.18 -0.39 -21.36
C SER A 217 -6.49 -1.15 -21.66
N HIS A 218 -7.57 -0.88 -20.92
CA HIS A 218 -8.89 -1.49 -21.15
C HIS A 218 -9.82 -0.66 -22.06
N LEU A 219 -9.54 0.62 -22.24
CA LEU A 219 -10.22 1.47 -23.19
C LEU A 219 -9.39 1.46 -24.48
N LYS A 220 -9.70 0.55 -25.40
CA LYS A 220 -9.14 0.55 -26.76
C LYS A 220 -9.45 1.85 -27.53
N THR A 221 -10.06 2.89 -26.93
CA THR A 221 -10.67 4.04 -27.58
C THR A 221 -9.63 5.03 -28.11
N LYS A 222 -9.94 5.69 -29.24
CA LYS A 222 -9.06 6.68 -29.89
C LYS A 222 -9.54 8.14 -29.72
N ILE A 223 -10.80 8.35 -29.30
CA ILE A 223 -11.48 9.64 -29.44
C ILE A 223 -11.52 10.39 -28.10
N LEU A 224 -12.29 9.92 -27.11
CA LEU A 224 -12.38 10.57 -25.81
C LEU A 224 -11.39 9.96 -24.81
N PHE A 225 -10.58 10.81 -24.18
CA PHE A 225 -9.66 10.42 -23.11
C PHE A 225 -10.36 10.54 -21.77
N LEU A 226 -10.43 9.41 -21.05
CA LEU A 226 -10.89 9.35 -19.67
C LEU A 226 -10.00 8.37 -18.90
N ARG A 227 -9.59 8.76 -17.69
CA ARG A 227 -8.83 7.87 -16.80
C ARG A 227 -9.75 6.82 -16.21
N HIS A 228 -9.24 5.60 -16.05
CA HIS A 228 -10.00 4.54 -15.38
C HIS A 228 -10.27 4.93 -13.91
N PRO A 229 -11.50 4.80 -13.38
CA PRO A 229 -11.83 5.15 -11.99
C PRO A 229 -10.91 4.50 -10.95
N TYR A 230 -10.66 3.18 -11.08
CA TYR A 230 -9.72 2.47 -10.19
C TYR A 230 -8.30 3.07 -10.23
N GLU A 231 -7.82 3.50 -11.39
CA GLU A 231 -6.50 4.13 -11.50
C GLU A 231 -6.48 5.47 -10.77
N VAL A 232 -7.51 6.32 -10.95
CA VAL A 232 -7.63 7.60 -10.26
C VAL A 232 -7.68 7.40 -8.74
N LEU A 233 -8.48 6.44 -8.28
CA LEU A 233 -8.57 6.11 -6.86
C LEU A 233 -7.23 5.62 -6.31
N SER A 234 -6.58 4.70 -7.02
CA SER A 234 -5.30 4.13 -6.60
C SER A 234 -4.22 5.19 -6.54
N PHE A 235 -4.14 6.04 -7.55
CA PHE A 235 -3.23 7.16 -7.56
C PHE A 235 -3.49 8.09 -6.38
N ASN A 236 -4.75 8.45 -6.12
CA ASN A 236 -5.07 9.37 -5.02
C ASN A 236 -4.72 8.79 -3.64
N ARG A 237 -5.09 7.52 -3.41
CA ARG A 237 -4.88 6.87 -2.11
C ARG A 237 -3.42 6.51 -1.85
N VAL A 238 -2.71 6.00 -2.85
CA VAL A 238 -1.34 5.50 -2.68
C VAL A 238 -0.30 6.60 -2.91
N ILE A 239 -0.51 7.46 -3.91
CA ILE A 239 0.51 8.41 -4.39
C ILE A 239 0.22 9.82 -3.87
N LYS A 240 -0.98 10.35 -4.12
CA LYS A 240 -1.31 11.74 -3.73
C LYS A 240 -1.31 11.93 -2.20
N ASN A 241 -1.77 10.93 -1.46
CA ASN A 241 -1.81 10.93 0.01
C ASN A 241 -0.50 10.44 0.65
N TRP A 242 0.64 10.59 -0.01
CA TRP A 242 1.93 10.06 0.44
C TRP A 242 2.30 10.43 1.88
N LYS A 243 1.95 11.65 2.37
CA LYS A 243 2.24 12.07 3.75
C LYS A 243 1.58 11.15 4.79
N LYS A 244 0.34 10.74 4.53
CA LYS A 244 -0.43 9.86 5.40
C LYS A 244 0.11 8.43 5.34
N ASN A 245 0.44 7.96 4.15
CA ASN A 245 1.03 6.65 3.95
C ASN A 245 2.40 6.54 4.64
N LEU A 246 3.22 7.59 4.52
CA LEU A 246 4.51 7.69 5.20
C LEU A 246 4.36 7.74 6.73
N GLU A 247 3.34 8.43 7.25
CA GLU A 247 3.03 8.46 8.68
C GLU A 247 2.72 7.05 9.22
N TRP A 248 1.87 6.29 8.54
CA TRP A 248 1.62 4.89 8.91
C TRP A 248 2.88 4.05 8.82
N PHE A 249 3.64 4.19 7.72
CA PHE A 249 4.76 3.31 7.45
C PHE A 249 5.96 3.53 8.39
N THR A 250 6.13 4.75 8.89
CA THR A 250 7.14 5.09 9.90
C THR A 250 6.73 4.63 11.30
N ARG A 251 5.46 4.81 11.67
CA ARG A 251 4.95 4.42 13.00
C ARG A 251 4.81 2.93 13.17
N VAL A 252 4.25 2.23 12.18
CA VAL A 252 3.99 0.78 12.28
C VAL A 252 5.26 0.03 11.86
N LYS A 253 6.17 -0.17 12.83
CA LYS A 253 7.56 -0.61 12.60
C LYS A 253 7.66 -1.99 11.94
N ASN A 254 6.75 -2.90 12.24
CA ASN A 254 6.74 -4.26 11.69
C ASN A 254 6.13 -4.37 10.28
N MET A 255 5.69 -3.26 9.68
CA MET A 255 5.14 -3.26 8.32
C MET A 255 6.24 -3.15 7.27
N ASN A 256 6.13 -3.97 6.23
CA ASN A 256 7.11 -4.07 5.15
C ASN A 256 6.62 -3.43 3.85
N LYS A 257 5.31 -3.31 3.69
CA LYS A 257 4.65 -2.75 2.51
C LYS A 257 3.26 -2.21 2.83
N LEU A 258 2.79 -1.32 1.96
CA LEU A 258 1.50 -0.66 2.03
C LEU A 258 0.91 -0.54 0.63
N GLY A 259 -0.38 -0.76 0.44
CA GLY A 259 -0.99 -0.67 -0.87
C GLY A 259 -2.48 -0.92 -0.86
N LEU A 260 -3.04 -1.22 -2.03
CA LEU A 260 -4.45 -1.54 -2.17
C LEU A 260 -4.65 -3.05 -2.19
N LEU A 261 -5.57 -3.52 -1.34
CA LEU A 261 -6.09 -4.90 -1.32
C LEU A 261 -4.99 -5.95 -1.19
N ASN A 262 -4.93 -6.59 -0.02
CA ASN A 262 -4.00 -7.68 0.25
C ASN A 262 -4.68 -9.04 0.21
N SER A 263 -4.35 -9.87 -0.78
CA SER A 263 -4.61 -11.32 -0.75
C SER A 263 -3.28 -12.00 -0.47
N ASP A 264 -3.08 -12.63 0.69
CA ASP A 264 -1.80 -13.26 1.07
C ASP A 264 -0.56 -12.36 0.92
N GLY A 265 -0.74 -11.06 1.11
CA GLY A 265 0.32 -10.05 0.95
C GLY A 265 0.57 -9.58 -0.49
N TRP A 266 -0.28 -9.94 -1.45
CA TRP A 266 -0.31 -9.33 -2.79
C TRP A 266 -0.70 -7.86 -2.69
N MET A 267 -0.37 -7.07 -3.71
CA MET A 267 -0.84 -5.67 -3.81
C MET A 267 -1.45 -5.45 -5.19
N LEU A 268 -2.77 -5.30 -5.24
CA LEU A 268 -3.46 -5.20 -6.50
C LEU A 268 -3.17 -3.89 -7.24
N PHE A 269 -3.35 -3.93 -8.56
CA PHE A 269 -3.19 -2.81 -9.49
C PHE A 269 -1.77 -2.24 -9.60
N ASN A 270 -0.79 -2.79 -8.88
CA ASN A 270 0.57 -2.30 -8.89
C ASN A 270 0.70 -0.85 -8.40
N PHE A 271 -0.08 -0.47 -7.39
CA PHE A 271 0.07 0.79 -6.65
C PHE A 271 0.41 0.47 -5.20
N TRP A 272 1.67 0.66 -4.79
CA TRP A 272 2.12 0.32 -3.45
C TRP A 272 3.39 1.05 -3.03
N TRP A 273 3.67 0.96 -1.72
CA TRP A 273 4.90 1.35 -1.04
C TRP A 273 5.55 0.13 -0.42
N ALA A 274 6.87 0.09 -0.35
CA ALA A 274 7.60 -0.93 0.40
C ALA A 274 8.93 -0.42 0.97
N LYS A 275 9.42 -1.08 2.01
CA LYS A 275 10.78 -0.87 2.53
C LYS A 275 11.77 -1.51 1.56
N SER A 276 12.82 -0.79 1.21
CA SER A 276 13.93 -1.33 0.42
C SER A 276 14.57 -2.55 1.09
N SER A 277 14.76 -2.53 2.42
CA SER A 277 15.23 -3.67 3.21
C SER A 277 14.36 -4.93 3.12
N TYR A 278 13.05 -4.77 2.85
CA TYR A 278 12.16 -5.89 2.56
C TYR A 278 12.32 -6.38 1.12
N LEU A 279 12.25 -5.46 0.15
CA LEU A 279 12.36 -5.78 -1.27
C LEU A 279 13.69 -6.49 -1.61
N ASN A 280 14.77 -6.16 -0.90
CA ASN A 280 16.08 -6.80 -1.05
C ASN A 280 16.10 -8.28 -0.69
N LYS A 281 15.09 -8.79 0.00
CA LYS A 281 14.97 -10.19 0.39
C LYS A 281 14.09 -11.00 -0.56
N LEU A 282 13.37 -10.35 -1.46
CA LEU A 282 12.54 -11.02 -2.47
C LEU A 282 13.40 -11.72 -3.52
N GLU A 283 12.81 -12.68 -4.22
CA GLU A 283 13.46 -13.27 -5.38
C GLU A 283 13.66 -12.23 -6.50
N PRO A 284 14.76 -12.29 -7.25
CA PRO A 284 14.94 -11.47 -8.44
C PRO A 284 13.74 -11.64 -9.38
N PRO A 285 13.20 -10.55 -9.95
CA PRO A 285 12.06 -10.66 -10.84
C PRO A 285 12.41 -11.43 -12.11
N LEU A 286 11.46 -12.22 -12.59
CA LEU A 286 11.61 -13.08 -13.75
C LEU A 286 10.83 -12.49 -14.92
N LYS A 287 11.40 -12.58 -16.11
CA LYS A 287 10.68 -12.27 -17.33
C LYS A 287 9.77 -13.45 -17.66
N THR A 288 8.46 -13.25 -17.52
CA THR A 288 7.43 -14.27 -17.75
C THR A 288 6.23 -13.70 -18.51
N ASN A 289 5.47 -14.59 -19.13
CA ASN A 289 4.20 -14.31 -19.78
C ASN A 289 3.02 -14.27 -18.80
N ASP A 290 3.20 -14.80 -17.58
CA ASP A 290 2.20 -14.66 -16.51
C ASP A 290 2.12 -13.20 -16.06
N ARG A 291 0.98 -12.56 -16.33
CA ARG A 291 0.74 -11.16 -15.94
C ARG A 291 0.48 -11.02 -14.44
N TYR A 292 -0.05 -12.06 -13.79
CA TYR A 292 -0.33 -12.06 -12.36
C TYR A 292 0.95 -12.15 -11.53
N TYR A 293 2.03 -12.69 -12.12
CA TYR A 293 3.36 -12.73 -11.51
C TYR A 293 3.80 -11.35 -11.00
N TYR A 294 3.62 -10.29 -11.78
CA TYR A 294 4.13 -8.96 -11.39
C TYR A 294 3.28 -8.33 -10.26
N GLU A 295 1.97 -8.61 -10.21
CA GLU A 295 1.10 -8.17 -9.12
C GLU A 295 1.41 -8.93 -7.81
N ASN A 296 1.78 -10.21 -7.90
CA ASN A 296 2.13 -11.02 -6.73
C ASN A 296 3.61 -10.99 -6.35
N TRP A 297 4.51 -10.47 -7.18
CA TRP A 297 5.96 -10.49 -6.94
C TRP A 297 6.34 -9.89 -5.58
N ILE A 298 5.68 -8.82 -5.15
CA ILE A 298 5.93 -8.18 -3.86
C ILE A 298 5.64 -9.08 -2.64
N SER A 299 4.93 -10.21 -2.82
CA SER A 299 4.65 -11.22 -1.79
C SER A 299 5.65 -12.38 -1.76
N ARG A 300 6.56 -12.45 -2.73
CA ARG A 300 7.45 -13.60 -2.95
C ARG A 300 8.68 -13.59 -2.07
N LEU A 301 8.48 -13.52 -0.75
CA LEU A 301 9.55 -13.65 0.22
C LEU A 301 9.90 -15.14 0.37
N PRO A 302 11.09 -15.60 -0.03
CA PRO A 302 11.44 -17.02 0.02
C PRO A 302 11.51 -17.53 1.46
N ILE A 303 10.95 -18.71 1.73
CA ILE A 303 11.18 -19.40 3.00
C ILE A 303 12.58 -20.03 2.94
N LYS A 304 13.49 -19.60 3.82
CA LYS A 304 14.78 -20.28 3.97
C LYS A 304 14.52 -21.71 4.46
N LYS A 305 15.09 -22.72 3.79
CA LYS A 305 14.89 -24.15 4.10
C LYS A 305 15.15 -24.55 5.56
N ASN A 306 15.88 -23.73 6.33
CA ASN A 306 16.21 -23.99 7.73
C ASN A 306 15.25 -23.33 8.76
N LEU A 307 14.16 -22.69 8.31
CA LEU A 307 13.11 -22.15 9.21
C LEU A 307 11.94 -23.13 9.40
N SER A 308 12.14 -24.42 9.11
CA SER A 308 11.26 -25.50 9.58
C SER A 308 11.54 -25.77 11.06
N VAL A 309 11.30 -24.76 11.91
CA VAL A 309 11.27 -24.91 13.36
C VAL A 309 9.90 -24.37 13.78
N ASP A 310 9.12 -25.25 14.38
CA ASP A 310 7.82 -25.01 15.03
C ASP A 310 6.60 -24.78 14.13
N GLY A 311 6.15 -25.89 13.52
CA GLY A 311 4.79 -26.42 13.70
C GLY A 311 3.53 -25.63 13.28
N ASN A 312 3.59 -24.36 12.88
CA ASN A 312 2.39 -23.53 12.66
C ASN A 312 2.44 -22.58 11.45
N ILE A 313 3.19 -22.92 10.39
CA ILE A 313 3.12 -22.17 9.11
C ILE A 313 2.03 -22.78 8.22
N ASN A 314 0.77 -22.49 8.54
CA ASN A 314 -0.41 -23.08 7.87
C ASN A 314 -1.01 -22.24 6.73
N HIS A 315 -0.24 -21.36 6.06
CA HIS A 315 -0.74 -20.69 4.85
C HIS A 315 0.35 -20.58 3.78
N PHE A 316 0.41 -21.59 2.90
CA PHE A 316 1.22 -21.59 1.69
C PHE A 316 0.40 -21.11 0.50
N SER A 317 0.89 -20.13 -0.26
CA SER A 317 0.37 -19.85 -1.60
C SER A 317 0.95 -20.88 -2.57
N LYS A 318 0.10 -21.78 -3.10
CA LYS A 318 0.48 -22.68 -4.21
C LYS A 318 0.42 -21.87 -5.51
N ASN A 319 1.58 -21.48 -6.04
CA ASN A 319 1.70 -21.09 -7.44
C ASN A 319 2.15 -22.30 -8.25
N ASN A 320 1.38 -22.65 -9.29
CA ASN A 320 1.44 -23.94 -9.99
C ASN A 320 2.76 -24.24 -10.75
N ASP A 321 3.68 -23.30 -10.89
CA ASP A 321 4.87 -23.50 -11.73
C ASP A 321 6.18 -23.73 -10.98
N ARG A 322 6.22 -23.60 -9.63
CA ARG A 322 7.43 -23.90 -8.83
C ARG A 322 7.08 -24.44 -7.45
N LYS A 323 7.77 -25.50 -7.01
CA LYS A 323 7.77 -26.03 -5.63
C LYS A 323 8.32 -25.05 -4.57
N LEU A 324 8.38 -23.74 -4.85
CA LEU A 324 8.86 -22.73 -3.92
C LEU A 324 7.71 -22.28 -3.02
N LYS A 325 7.87 -22.51 -1.72
CA LYS A 325 6.97 -22.00 -0.68
C LYS A 325 7.41 -20.58 -0.33
N TYR A 326 6.51 -19.61 -0.47
CA TYR A 326 6.73 -18.22 -0.05
C TYR A 326 6.06 -17.97 1.30
N LEU A 327 6.63 -17.06 2.10
CA LEU A 327 6.04 -16.67 3.38
C LEU A 327 4.77 -15.85 3.13
N ASN A 328 3.67 -16.17 3.82
CA ASN A 328 2.52 -15.27 3.88
C ASN A 328 2.92 -13.99 4.62
N THR A 329 2.82 -12.85 3.94
CA THR A 329 3.29 -11.56 4.47
C THR A 329 2.15 -10.66 4.91
N ILE A 330 0.93 -11.18 4.99
CA ILE A 330 -0.30 -10.43 5.27
C ILE A 330 -0.24 -9.57 6.54
N ASP A 331 0.36 -10.09 7.60
CA ASP A 331 0.51 -9.41 8.90
C ASP A 331 1.64 -8.38 8.91
N THR A 332 2.34 -8.22 7.80
CA THR A 332 3.35 -7.17 7.58
C THR A 332 2.93 -6.19 6.48
N CYS A 333 1.65 -6.17 6.15
CA CYS A 333 1.05 -5.32 5.12
C CYS A 333 0.07 -4.32 5.73
N ILE A 334 0.11 -3.08 5.26
CA ILE A 334 -0.96 -2.11 5.48
C ILE A 334 -1.82 -2.02 4.21
N ASN A 335 -3.07 -2.45 4.30
CA ASN A 335 -4.08 -2.18 3.29
C ASN A 335 -4.68 -0.78 3.51
N ILE A 336 -4.58 0.08 2.52
CA ILE A 336 -5.11 1.45 2.59
C ILE A 336 -6.65 1.44 2.54
N ILE A 337 -7.24 0.39 1.95
CA ILE A 337 -8.68 0.24 1.87
C ILE A 337 -9.14 -0.69 2.99
N TYR A 338 -10.02 -0.18 3.82
CA TYR A 338 -10.64 -0.93 4.91
C TYR A 338 -12.14 -0.65 4.93
N SER A 339 -12.89 -1.62 5.46
CA SER A 339 -14.32 -1.55 5.73
C SER A 339 -14.62 -2.59 6.79
N THR A 340 -14.72 -2.15 8.04
CA THR A 340 -14.98 -3.03 9.19
C THR A 340 -16.31 -3.75 9.08
N LYS A 341 -17.34 -3.11 8.49
CA LYS A 341 -18.62 -3.74 8.14
C LYS A 341 -18.48 -4.95 7.22
N LEU A 342 -17.42 -4.99 6.43
CA LEU A 342 -17.12 -6.07 5.49
C LEU A 342 -15.94 -6.91 5.95
N LYS A 343 -15.56 -6.80 7.23
CA LYS A 343 -14.42 -7.51 7.82
C LYS A 343 -13.09 -7.25 7.08
N LYS A 344 -12.95 -6.02 6.57
CA LYS A 344 -11.72 -5.50 5.94
C LYS A 344 -11.08 -4.49 6.86
N TYR A 345 -9.87 -4.79 7.29
CA TYR A 345 -9.03 -4.01 8.18
C TYR A 345 -7.78 -3.52 7.45
N ASN A 346 -7.09 -2.52 8.03
CA ASN A 346 -5.80 -2.09 7.49
C ASN A 346 -4.72 -3.16 7.68
N ILE A 347 -4.76 -3.94 8.76
CA ILE A 347 -3.78 -5.01 9.05
C ILE A 347 -4.52 -6.32 9.36
N GLY A 348 -4.02 -7.43 8.83
CA GLY A 348 -4.55 -8.79 9.08
C GLY A 348 -5.69 -9.25 8.16
N THR A 349 -6.05 -8.45 7.15
CA THR A 349 -7.14 -8.80 6.22
C THR A 349 -6.68 -9.76 5.14
N THR A 350 -7.29 -10.94 5.06
CA THR A 350 -7.25 -11.83 3.89
C THR A 350 -8.30 -11.37 2.88
N CYS A 351 -7.93 -10.51 1.92
CA CYS A 351 -8.86 -10.15 0.86
C CYS A 351 -8.88 -11.28 -0.18
N HIS A 352 -9.98 -12.02 -0.29
CA HIS A 352 -10.28 -12.71 -1.54
C HIS A 352 -10.82 -11.67 -2.52
N VAL A 353 -10.33 -11.65 -3.75
CA VAL A 353 -10.73 -10.66 -4.74
C VAL A 353 -11.94 -11.21 -5.51
N GLY A 354 -13.12 -11.15 -4.90
CA GLY A 354 -14.38 -11.37 -5.61
C GLY A 354 -14.79 -10.16 -6.44
N ALA A 355 -15.67 -10.34 -7.44
CA ALA A 355 -16.24 -9.23 -8.21
C ALA A 355 -16.94 -8.17 -7.31
N LYS A 356 -17.50 -8.62 -6.18
CA LYS A 356 -18.10 -7.75 -5.16
C LYS A 356 -17.05 -6.97 -4.35
N ASP A 357 -15.83 -7.46 -4.21
CA ASP A 357 -14.77 -6.81 -3.43
C ASP A 357 -14.22 -5.53 -4.07
N MET A 358 -14.33 -5.43 -5.39
CA MET A 358 -14.04 -4.23 -6.18
C MET A 358 -15.06 -3.11 -5.95
N ILE A 359 -16.32 -3.45 -5.66
CA ILE A 359 -17.39 -2.50 -5.32
C ILE A 359 -17.08 -1.80 -3.99
N TYR A 360 -16.37 -2.48 -3.09
CA TYR A 360 -16.07 -2.01 -1.75
C TYR A 360 -14.79 -1.16 -1.61
N LEU A 361 -14.18 -0.73 -2.71
CA LEU A 361 -13.04 0.21 -2.69
C LEU A 361 -13.41 1.64 -2.25
N GLY A 362 -14.59 1.83 -1.64
CA GLY A 362 -15.16 3.15 -1.37
C GLY A 362 -15.50 3.92 -2.65
N ILE A 363 -15.49 3.26 -3.81
CA ILE A 363 -16.10 3.76 -5.03
C ILE A 363 -17.59 3.49 -4.85
N HIS A 364 -18.26 4.35 -4.10
CA HIS A 364 -19.71 4.42 -4.15
C HIS A 364 -20.10 4.40 -5.63
N GLU A 365 -20.91 3.43 -6.02
CA GLU A 365 -21.28 3.10 -7.40
C GLU A 365 -21.96 4.25 -8.18
N PHE A 366 -22.01 5.48 -7.65
CA PHE A 366 -23.06 6.43 -7.97
C PHE A 366 -22.66 7.77 -8.58
N LEU A 367 -21.39 8.06 -8.88
CA LEU A 367 -21.07 9.25 -9.70
C LEU A 367 -20.16 8.94 -10.87
N TYR A 368 -19.01 8.32 -10.66
CA TYR A 368 -18.01 8.20 -11.73
C TYR A 368 -18.25 7.02 -12.69
N LEU A 369 -18.89 5.94 -12.21
CA LEU A 369 -19.10 4.73 -13.01
C LEU A 369 -20.15 4.91 -14.12
N PRO A 370 -21.31 5.57 -13.87
CA PRO A 370 -22.24 5.93 -14.95
C PRO A 370 -21.58 6.79 -16.03
N TRP A 371 -20.83 7.83 -15.65
CA TRP A 371 -20.09 8.67 -16.60
C TRP A 371 -19.04 7.89 -17.40
N TYR A 372 -18.29 7.01 -16.75
CA TYR A 372 -17.33 6.15 -17.43
C TYR A 372 -18.03 5.20 -18.43
N ARG A 373 -19.16 4.59 -18.03
CA ARG A 373 -19.97 3.73 -18.91
C ARG A 373 -20.54 4.51 -20.09
N LEU A 374 -21.07 5.71 -19.87
CA LEU A 374 -21.58 6.59 -20.92
C LEU A 374 -20.48 6.95 -21.91
N ILE A 375 -19.31 7.40 -21.44
CA ILE A 375 -18.17 7.73 -22.31
C ILE A 375 -17.67 6.50 -23.06
N LYS A 376 -17.70 5.32 -22.45
CA LYS A 376 -17.39 4.05 -23.12
C LYS A 376 -18.39 3.77 -24.25
N ILE A 377 -19.70 3.94 -24.02
CA ILE A 377 -20.76 3.77 -25.01
C ILE A 377 -20.61 4.79 -26.15
N LEU A 378 -20.43 6.08 -25.84
CA LEU A 378 -20.21 7.13 -26.82
C LEU A 378 -18.99 6.83 -27.69
N ASN A 379 -17.88 6.35 -27.11
CA ASN A 379 -16.71 5.92 -27.89
C ASN A 379 -17.00 4.72 -28.81
N ILE A 380 -17.90 3.80 -28.43
CA ILE A 380 -18.33 2.70 -29.29
C ILE A 380 -19.19 3.22 -30.44
N LEU A 381 -20.13 4.13 -30.16
CA LEU A 381 -20.99 4.74 -31.17
C LEU A 381 -20.20 5.56 -32.19
N LEU A 382 -19.29 6.43 -31.72
CA LEU A 382 -18.44 7.26 -32.58
C LEU A 382 -17.47 6.45 -33.44
N ARG A 383 -17.17 5.19 -33.09
CA ARG A 383 -16.40 4.28 -33.95
C ARG A 383 -17.22 3.74 -35.10
N LYS A 384 -18.48 3.39 -34.84
CA LYS A 384 -19.40 2.87 -35.85
C LYS A 384 -19.75 3.90 -36.92
N GLN A 385 -19.61 5.19 -36.64
CA GLN A 385 -19.85 6.27 -37.60
C GLN A 385 -18.61 6.68 -38.43
N LYS A 386 -17.42 6.16 -38.08
CA LYS A 386 -16.14 6.48 -38.76
C LYS A 386 -15.53 5.31 -39.53
N LEU A 387 -16.20 4.16 -39.50
CA LEU A 387 -16.03 3.03 -40.39
C LEU A 387 -17.21 3.07 -41.37
#